data_AF-A0A4Z1BQI3-F1
#
_entry.id   AF-A0A4Z1BQI3-F1
#
_cell.length_a   1.000
_cell.length_b   1.000
_cell.length_c   1.000
_cell.angle_alpha   90.00
_cell.angle_beta   90.00
_cell.angle_gamma   90.00
#
_symmetry.space_group_name_H-M   'P 1'
#
loop_
_entity.id
_entity.type
_entity.pdbx_description
1 polymer ?
#
loop_
_entity_poly.entity_id
_entity_poly.type
_entity_poly.pdbx_seq_one_letter_code
_entity_poly.pdbx_strand_id
1 'polypeptide(L)'
;MKNLVYTILILSSFSYAQIAVGKTNVVGSNTLLDFDQSSTNSKGIILPAVTNTTNVTPTNGTFVFDINTKKVRMVENNVWKDLSDIGNTSNLISNTSNDIGNGVIIGAETSVATGILVLEATDKAMILPKISNPHLTVKSPYAGMICYDTVSKTLAVFDGTNWNYWK
;
A
#
# COMPACT_ATOMS: atom_id res chain seq x y z
N MET A 1 34.47 53.47 21.76
CA MET A 1 33.67 52.97 20.61
C MET A 1 33.07 51.65 21.04
N LYS A 2 31.72 51.54 21.11
CA LYS A 2 31.05 50.31 21.58
C LYS A 2 30.87 49.37 20.39
N ASN A 3 31.49 48.20 20.45
CA ASN A 3 31.36 47.18 19.41
C ASN A 3 30.04 46.44 19.64
N LEU A 4 29.10 46.60 18.71
CA LEU A 4 27.81 45.90 18.75
C LEU A 4 27.98 44.57 18.01
N VAL A 5 27.97 43.46 18.75
CA VAL A 5 28.08 42.10 18.19
C VAL A 5 26.67 41.55 18.00
N TYR A 6 26.26 41.34 16.74
CA TYR A 6 25.01 40.66 16.41
C TYR A 6 25.26 39.15 16.31
N THR A 7 24.63 38.37 17.19
CA THR A 7 24.64 36.90 17.13
C THR A 7 23.37 36.44 16.42
N ILE A 8 23.51 35.74 15.29
CA ILE A 8 22.41 35.07 14.59
C ILE A 8 22.31 33.63 15.10
N LEU A 9 21.14 33.25 15.62
CA LEU A 9 20.84 31.89 16.09
C LEU A 9 19.99 31.20 15.01
N ILE A 10 20.57 30.23 14.29
CA ILE A 10 19.84 29.43 13.30
C ILE A 10 19.36 28.15 14.01
N LEU A 11 18.09 28.10 14.41
CA LEU A 11 17.44 26.88 14.88
C LEU A 11 16.95 26.08 13.67
N SER A 12 17.69 25.04 13.29
CA SER A 12 17.16 24.00 12.40
C SER A 12 16.42 22.95 13.24
N SER A 13 15.20 22.60 12.84
CA SER A 13 14.48 21.46 13.38
C SER A 13 14.23 20.45 12.27
N PHE A 14 14.48 19.18 12.54
CA PHE A 14 14.13 18.09 11.64
C PHE A 14 12.69 17.67 11.95
N SER A 15 11.81 17.67 10.94
CA SER A 15 10.47 17.12 11.06
C SER A 15 10.41 15.77 10.37
N TYR A 16 9.96 14.75 11.11
CA TYR A 16 9.63 13.44 10.54
C TYR A 16 8.13 13.42 10.28
N ALA A 17 7.73 13.34 9.01
CA ALA A 17 6.33 13.34 8.63
C ALA A 17 5.79 11.91 8.49
N GLN A 18 4.57 11.69 8.96
CA GLN A 18 3.77 10.48 8.71
C GLN A 18 2.73 10.81 7.63
N ILE A 19 2.30 9.82 6.85
CA ILE A 19 1.35 10.03 5.75
C ILE A 19 -0.05 9.56 6.13
N ALA A 20 -1.03 10.46 5.97
CA ALA A 20 -2.44 10.18 6.15
C ALA A 20 -3.18 10.36 4.81
N VAL A 21 -3.94 9.35 4.39
CA VAL A 21 -4.71 9.36 3.14
C VAL A 21 -6.20 9.31 3.45
N GLY A 22 -6.97 10.28 2.95
CA GLY A 22 -8.41 10.36 3.20
C GLY A 22 -8.78 10.83 4.61
N LYS A 23 -7.83 11.36 5.37
CA LYS A 23 -8.01 11.90 6.74
C LYS A 23 -6.94 12.96 7.03
N THR A 24 -7.07 13.69 8.14
CA THR A 24 -6.16 14.79 8.51
C THR A 24 -5.03 14.41 9.45
N ASN A 25 -5.17 13.32 10.20
CA ASN A 25 -4.20 12.90 11.20
C ASN A 25 -3.98 11.39 11.12
N VAL A 26 -2.77 10.92 11.34
CA VAL A 26 -2.48 9.50 11.49
C VAL A 26 -2.89 9.00 12.89
N VAL A 27 -3.11 7.69 13.01
CA VAL A 27 -3.30 7.00 14.28
C VAL A 27 -2.00 6.31 14.68
N GLY A 28 -1.52 6.58 15.90
CA GLY A 28 -0.33 5.93 16.46
C GLY A 28 1.00 6.59 16.08
N SER A 29 1.96 6.56 17.01
CA SER A 29 3.30 7.13 16.82
C SER A 29 4.18 6.31 15.86
N ASN A 30 3.88 5.03 15.70
CA ASN A 30 4.69 4.09 14.91
C ASN A 30 4.03 3.76 13.56
N THR A 31 3.35 4.73 12.99
CA THR A 31 2.60 4.60 11.73
C THR A 31 3.33 5.33 10.62
N LEU A 32 3.59 4.65 9.52
CA LEU A 32 4.23 5.23 8.35
C LEU A 32 3.20 5.81 7.38
N LEU A 33 2.16 5.01 7.13
CA LEU A 33 1.08 5.28 6.20
C LEU A 33 -0.24 4.84 6.83
N ASP A 34 -1.19 5.76 6.90
CA ASP A 34 -2.52 5.54 7.46
C ASP A 34 -3.59 5.95 6.46
N PHE A 35 -4.69 5.20 6.44
CA PHE A 35 -5.84 5.46 5.58
C PHE A 35 -7.07 5.79 6.43
N ASP A 36 -8.14 6.22 5.77
CA ASP A 36 -9.44 6.39 6.42
C ASP A 36 -9.89 5.11 7.15
N GLN A 37 -10.33 5.28 8.39
CA GLN A 37 -10.79 4.22 9.29
C GLN A 37 -12.24 4.46 9.73
N SER A 38 -12.96 5.36 9.05
CA SER A 38 -14.39 5.57 9.21
C SER A 38 -15.16 4.24 9.15
N SER A 39 -16.20 4.11 9.97
CA SER A 39 -17.12 2.95 9.91
C SER A 39 -17.85 2.84 8.57
N THR A 40 -17.91 3.92 7.80
CA THR A 40 -18.50 3.97 6.45
C THR A 40 -17.47 3.84 5.33
N ASN A 41 -16.18 3.65 5.65
CA ASN A 41 -15.14 3.52 4.63
C ASN A 41 -15.39 2.27 3.76
N SER A 42 -15.29 2.48 2.45
CA SER A 42 -15.37 1.44 1.41
C SER A 42 -14.21 1.52 0.42
N LYS A 43 -13.17 2.31 0.74
CA LYS A 43 -11.97 2.51 -0.09
C LYS A 43 -10.87 1.58 0.37
N GLY A 44 -10.45 0.67 -0.51
CA GLY A 44 -9.27 -0.19 -0.33
C GLY A 44 -8.07 0.29 -1.16
N ILE A 45 -6.96 -0.44 -1.07
CA ILE A 45 -5.81 -0.27 -1.96
C ILE A 45 -6.03 -1.15 -3.18
N ILE A 46 -5.86 -0.60 -4.38
CA ILE A 46 -5.82 -1.41 -5.61
C ILE A 46 -4.36 -1.72 -5.92
N LEU A 47 -4.02 -3.01 -5.97
CA LEU A 47 -2.67 -3.45 -6.30
C LEU A 47 -2.37 -3.24 -7.80
N PRO A 48 -1.09 -3.03 -8.15
CA PRO A 48 -0.67 -3.02 -9.55
C PRO A 48 -1.02 -4.34 -10.23
N ALA A 49 -1.73 -4.23 -11.36
CA ALA A 49 -2.03 -5.37 -12.21
C ALA A 49 -0.88 -5.58 -13.21
N VAL A 50 -0.09 -6.62 -13.00
CA VAL A 50 1.06 -6.94 -13.85
C VAL A 50 0.68 -8.03 -14.84
N THR A 51 1.17 -7.94 -16.08
CA THR A 51 0.86 -8.92 -17.13
C THR A 51 1.26 -10.34 -16.71
N ASN A 52 2.43 -10.48 -16.07
CA ASN A 52 2.91 -11.74 -15.52
C ASN A 52 3.91 -11.45 -14.38
N THR A 53 3.84 -12.21 -13.29
CA THR A 53 4.79 -12.13 -12.17
C THR A 53 6.23 -12.47 -12.56
N THR A 54 6.47 -13.21 -13.64
CA THR A 54 7.83 -13.48 -14.16
C THR A 54 8.55 -12.22 -14.65
N ASN A 55 7.81 -11.16 -14.98
CA ASN A 55 8.35 -9.90 -15.47
C ASN A 55 8.62 -8.91 -14.33
N VAL A 56 8.30 -9.29 -13.10
CA VAL A 56 8.55 -8.50 -11.90
C VAL A 56 9.83 -9.02 -11.26
N THR A 57 10.69 -8.11 -10.80
CA THR A 57 11.82 -8.46 -9.93
C THR A 57 11.42 -8.07 -8.50
N PRO A 58 10.70 -8.94 -7.76
CA PRO A 58 10.11 -8.59 -6.49
C PRO A 58 11.14 -8.70 -5.34
N THR A 59 10.81 -8.06 -4.23
CA THR A 59 11.42 -8.33 -2.92
C THR A 59 10.38 -8.93 -1.97
N ASN A 60 10.80 -9.49 -0.84
CA ASN A 60 9.84 -9.95 0.17
C ASN A 60 8.86 -8.83 0.56
N GLY A 61 7.58 -9.15 0.64
CA GLY A 61 6.51 -8.18 0.88
C GLY A 61 5.99 -7.47 -0.37
N THR A 62 6.48 -7.78 -1.58
CA THR A 62 5.86 -7.27 -2.82
C THR A 62 4.48 -7.89 -3.02
N PHE A 63 3.47 -7.06 -3.29
CA PHE A 63 2.10 -7.47 -3.64
C PHE A 63 1.77 -7.05 -5.07
N VAL A 64 1.12 -7.93 -5.84
CA VAL A 64 0.60 -7.63 -7.19
C VAL A 64 -0.71 -8.36 -7.44
N PHE A 65 -1.46 -7.90 -8.44
CA PHE A 65 -2.44 -8.72 -9.12
C PHE A 65 -1.82 -9.25 -10.43
N ASP A 66 -1.67 -10.56 -10.54
CA ASP A 66 -1.08 -11.21 -11.71
C ASP A 66 -2.17 -11.52 -12.74
N ILE A 67 -2.16 -10.82 -13.88
CA ILE A 67 -3.17 -10.97 -14.93
C ILE A 67 -3.09 -12.35 -15.59
N ASN A 68 -1.90 -12.93 -15.72
CA ASN A 68 -1.71 -14.24 -16.36
C ASN A 68 -2.36 -15.36 -15.53
N THR A 69 -2.18 -15.33 -14.21
CA THR A 69 -2.76 -16.33 -13.30
C THR A 69 -4.12 -15.91 -12.74
N LYS A 70 -4.51 -14.64 -12.90
CA LYS A 70 -5.72 -13.99 -12.38
C LYS A 70 -5.82 -14.04 -10.86
N LYS A 71 -4.68 -13.88 -10.18
CA LYS A 71 -4.56 -14.03 -8.73
C LYS A 71 -3.93 -12.82 -8.09
N VAL A 72 -4.35 -12.51 -6.87
CA VAL A 72 -3.57 -11.65 -5.98
C VAL A 72 -2.42 -12.48 -5.42
N ARG A 73 -1.19 -11.96 -5.49
CA ARG A 73 0.00 -12.69 -5.06
C ARG A 73 0.91 -11.79 -4.23
N MET A 74 1.60 -12.39 -3.27
CA MET A 74 2.61 -11.73 -2.45
C MET A 74 3.90 -12.56 -2.45
N VAL A 75 5.05 -11.91 -2.42
CA VAL A 75 6.32 -12.60 -2.19
C VAL A 75 6.60 -12.78 -0.70
N GLU A 76 6.75 -14.03 -0.29
CA GLU A 76 7.16 -14.44 1.04
C GLU A 76 8.31 -15.44 0.90
N ASN A 77 9.40 -15.25 1.65
CA ASN A 77 10.60 -16.10 1.58
C ASN A 77 11.15 -16.29 0.15
N ASN A 78 11.14 -15.22 -0.64
CA ASN A 78 11.55 -15.17 -2.05
C ASN A 78 10.72 -16.06 -2.99
N VAL A 79 9.51 -16.45 -2.57
CA VAL A 79 8.58 -17.26 -3.37
C VAL A 79 7.24 -16.53 -3.50
N TRP A 80 6.66 -16.58 -4.71
CA TRP A 80 5.31 -16.11 -4.93
C TRP A 80 4.29 -17.01 -4.23
N LYS A 81 3.53 -16.43 -3.31
CA LYS A 81 2.42 -17.04 -2.60
C LYS A 81 1.11 -16.49 -3.13
N ASP A 82 0.20 -17.39 -3.46
CA ASP A 82 -1.14 -17.02 -3.91
C ASP A 82 -1.97 -16.57 -2.71
N LEU A 83 -2.57 -15.39 -2.81
CA LEU A 83 -3.50 -14.83 -1.82
C LEU A 83 -4.95 -14.96 -2.27
N SER A 84 -5.21 -15.52 -3.45
CA SER A 84 -6.56 -15.76 -3.92
C SER A 84 -6.65 -16.98 -4.83
N ASP A 85 -7.87 -17.45 -5.03
CA ASP A 85 -8.21 -18.31 -6.15
C ASP A 85 -8.15 -17.55 -7.49
N ILE A 86 -8.37 -18.29 -8.58
CA ILE A 86 -8.45 -17.74 -9.94
C ILE A 86 -9.69 -16.83 -10.01
N GLY A 87 -9.46 -15.54 -10.20
CA GLY A 87 -10.53 -14.56 -10.33
C GLY A 87 -10.79 -14.10 -11.76
N ASN A 88 -11.12 -12.82 -11.92
CA ASN A 88 -11.60 -12.24 -13.18
C ASN A 88 -10.91 -10.91 -13.52
N THR A 89 -10.45 -10.80 -14.76
CA THR A 89 -9.68 -9.66 -15.28
C THR A 89 -10.50 -8.76 -16.22
N SER A 90 -11.77 -9.07 -16.50
CA SER A 90 -12.59 -8.37 -17.51
C SER A 90 -12.84 -6.91 -17.18
N ASN A 91 -12.83 -6.54 -15.89
CA ASN A 91 -13.02 -5.15 -15.43
C ASN A 91 -11.70 -4.38 -15.33
N LEU A 92 -10.56 -5.00 -15.69
CA LEU A 92 -9.28 -4.30 -15.67
C LEU A 92 -9.20 -3.27 -16.79
N ILE A 93 -8.83 -2.05 -16.42
CA ILE A 93 -8.43 -1.01 -17.36
C ILE A 93 -6.97 -1.26 -17.70
N SER A 94 -6.69 -1.52 -18.98
CA SER A 94 -5.33 -1.69 -19.47
C SER A 94 -4.65 -0.32 -19.58
N ASN A 95 -3.56 -0.12 -18.84
CA ASN A 95 -2.65 0.99 -19.08
C ASN A 95 -1.52 0.48 -19.98
N THR A 96 -1.45 0.98 -21.22
CA THR A 96 -0.42 0.62 -22.20
C THR A 96 0.75 1.60 -22.21
N SER A 97 0.72 2.60 -21.32
CA SER A 97 1.80 3.57 -21.19
C SER A 97 3.01 2.91 -20.55
N ASN A 98 4.21 3.31 -20.97
CA ASN A 98 5.42 2.90 -20.27
C ASN A 98 5.45 3.54 -18.87
N ASP A 99 5.89 2.78 -17.89
CA ASP A 99 6.21 3.33 -16.57
C ASP A 99 7.47 4.20 -16.71
N ILE A 100 7.32 5.51 -16.50
CA ILE A 100 8.41 6.47 -16.53
C ILE A 100 8.69 6.89 -15.08
N GLY A 101 9.81 6.43 -14.52
CA GLY A 101 10.27 6.81 -13.18
C GLY A 101 10.75 5.64 -12.32
N ASN A 102 11.24 5.95 -11.12
CA ASN A 102 11.82 4.99 -10.17
C ASN A 102 10.86 4.57 -9.03
N GLY A 103 9.56 4.86 -9.17
CA GLY A 103 8.59 4.69 -8.09
C GLY A 103 8.69 5.75 -6.99
N VAL A 104 8.04 5.50 -5.87
CA VAL A 104 8.00 6.37 -4.68
C VAL A 104 8.44 5.57 -3.45
N ILE A 105 9.35 6.13 -2.66
CA ILE A 105 9.73 5.61 -1.35
C ILE A 105 9.09 6.48 -0.28
N ILE A 106 8.44 5.84 0.70
CA ILE A 106 7.89 6.49 1.88
C ILE A 106 8.67 5.97 3.10
N GLY A 107 9.21 6.89 3.91
CA GLY A 107 9.83 6.59 5.21
C GLY A 107 11.35 6.64 5.26
N ALA A 108 12.02 6.57 4.10
CA ALA A 108 13.47 6.71 3.98
C ALA A 108 13.87 7.43 2.68
N GLU A 109 15.11 7.92 2.62
CA GLU A 109 15.66 8.56 1.42
C GLU A 109 15.97 7.54 0.31
N THR A 110 16.33 6.31 0.68
CA THR A 110 16.70 5.23 -0.23
C THR A 110 16.17 3.90 0.30
N SER A 111 16.06 2.92 -0.60
CA SER A 111 15.70 1.54 -0.26
C SER A 111 16.38 0.59 -1.22
N VAL A 112 16.68 -0.63 -0.74
CA VAL A 112 17.11 -1.74 -1.58
C VAL A 112 15.92 -2.56 -2.11
N ALA A 113 14.71 -2.30 -1.61
CA ALA A 113 13.50 -2.93 -2.09
C ALA A 113 13.14 -2.39 -3.48
N THR A 114 12.61 -3.27 -4.33
CA THR A 114 12.18 -2.92 -5.69
C THR A 114 10.66 -2.85 -5.76
N GLY A 115 10.12 -1.73 -6.22
CA GLY A 115 8.68 -1.55 -6.41
C GLY A 115 8.30 -0.13 -6.78
N ILE A 116 7.08 0.06 -7.30
CA ILE A 116 6.56 1.39 -7.65
C ILE A 116 6.18 2.23 -6.41
N LEU A 117 5.86 1.56 -5.31
CA LEU A 117 5.59 2.13 -4.00
C LEU A 117 6.31 1.28 -2.97
N VAL A 118 7.33 1.85 -2.36
CA VAL A 118 8.15 1.19 -1.35
C VAL A 118 7.90 1.87 -0.01
N LEU A 119 7.58 1.06 1.00
CA LEU A 119 7.43 1.52 2.37
C LEU A 119 8.67 1.06 3.14
N GLU A 120 9.54 2.01 3.49
CA GLU A 120 10.85 1.74 4.09
C GLU A 120 10.91 2.38 5.48
N ALA A 121 10.93 1.55 6.52
CA ALA A 121 11.10 1.99 7.90
C ALA A 121 11.51 0.80 8.80
N THR A 122 12.30 1.06 9.83
CA THR A 122 12.74 0.05 10.80
C THR A 122 11.75 -0.16 11.95
N ASP A 123 10.92 0.84 12.24
CA ASP A 123 10.10 0.92 13.45
C ASP A 123 8.65 1.39 13.19
N LYS A 124 8.26 1.55 11.92
CA LYS A 124 6.94 2.04 11.52
C LYS A 124 6.30 1.11 10.49
N ALA A 125 4.97 1.05 10.51
CA ALA A 125 4.21 0.21 9.61
C ALA A 125 3.07 0.96 8.94
N MET A 126 2.57 0.41 7.83
CA MET A 126 1.31 0.82 7.24
C MET A 126 0.14 0.23 8.04
N ILE A 127 -0.88 1.04 8.28
CA ILE A 127 -2.20 0.55 8.70
C ILE A 127 -3.01 0.34 7.42
N LEU A 128 -3.41 -0.90 7.12
CA LEU A 128 -4.27 -1.18 5.97
C LEU A 128 -5.60 -0.41 6.06
N PRO A 129 -6.19 -0.01 4.91
CA PRO A 129 -7.54 0.55 4.90
C PRO A 129 -8.52 -0.40 5.57
N LYS A 130 -9.30 0.12 6.52
CA LYS A 130 -10.26 -0.67 7.30
C LYS A 130 -11.63 -0.58 6.67
N ILE A 131 -12.25 -1.72 6.40
CA ILE A 131 -13.60 -1.82 5.83
C ILE A 131 -14.36 -2.87 6.64
N SER A 132 -15.62 -2.61 6.98
CA SER A 132 -16.49 -3.61 7.61
C SER A 132 -17.21 -4.43 6.55
N ASN A 133 -17.10 -5.77 6.59
CA ASN A 133 -17.77 -6.69 5.65
C ASN A 133 -17.63 -6.25 4.18
N PRO A 134 -16.39 -6.21 3.62
CA PRO A 134 -16.15 -5.63 2.30
C PRO A 134 -16.96 -6.29 1.18
N HIS A 135 -17.30 -7.59 1.32
CA HIS A 135 -18.17 -8.31 0.40
C HIS A 135 -19.62 -7.77 0.32
N LEU A 136 -20.08 -7.00 1.32
CA LEU A 136 -21.40 -6.36 1.33
C LEU A 136 -21.33 -4.86 1.09
N THR A 137 -20.27 -4.21 1.57
CA THR A 137 -20.17 -2.74 1.64
C THR A 137 -19.47 -2.12 0.45
N VAL A 138 -18.52 -2.82 -0.20
CA VAL A 138 -17.87 -2.34 -1.42
C VAL A 138 -18.74 -2.73 -2.62
N LYS A 139 -19.42 -1.74 -3.22
CA LYS A 139 -20.40 -1.99 -4.30
C LYS A 139 -19.77 -2.32 -5.65
N SER A 140 -18.59 -1.77 -5.91
CA SER A 140 -17.85 -1.98 -7.17
C SER A 140 -16.38 -2.25 -6.87
N PRO A 141 -16.05 -3.41 -6.27
CA PRO A 141 -14.67 -3.77 -6.00
C PRO A 141 -13.89 -3.97 -7.31
N TYR A 142 -12.61 -3.65 -7.28
CA TYR A 142 -11.72 -3.77 -8.44
C TYR A 142 -10.74 -4.93 -8.21
N ALA A 143 -10.47 -5.74 -9.24
CA ALA A 143 -9.57 -6.89 -9.11
C ALA A 143 -8.19 -6.46 -8.60
N GLY A 144 -7.68 -7.14 -7.58
CA GLY A 144 -6.48 -6.72 -6.86
C GLY A 144 -6.73 -5.74 -5.70
N MET A 145 -7.99 -5.44 -5.37
CA MET A 145 -8.30 -4.63 -4.19
C MET A 145 -7.99 -5.38 -2.91
N ILE A 146 -7.31 -4.72 -1.97
CA ILE A 146 -7.00 -5.24 -0.63
C ILE A 146 -7.48 -4.26 0.46
N CYS A 147 -7.91 -4.83 1.59
CA CYS A 147 -8.26 -4.10 2.79
C CYS A 147 -8.16 -5.01 4.03
N TYR A 148 -8.24 -4.41 5.22
CA TYR A 148 -8.45 -5.14 6.46
C TYR A 148 -9.95 -5.17 6.78
N ASP A 149 -10.53 -6.38 6.85
CA ASP A 149 -11.92 -6.54 7.28
C ASP A 149 -12.00 -6.50 8.81
N THR A 150 -12.70 -5.49 9.32
CA THR A 150 -12.81 -5.25 10.76
C THR A 150 -13.73 -6.24 11.47
N VAL A 151 -14.61 -6.94 10.74
CA VAL A 151 -15.56 -7.91 11.32
C VAL A 151 -14.91 -9.28 11.44
N SER A 152 -14.38 -9.81 10.33
CA SER A 152 -13.70 -11.11 10.33
C SER A 152 -12.29 -11.06 10.92
N LYS A 153 -11.71 -9.86 11.04
CA LYS A 153 -10.35 -9.57 11.53
C LYS A 153 -9.27 -10.23 10.68
N THR A 154 -9.36 -10.03 9.38
CA THR A 154 -8.51 -10.68 8.38
C THR A 154 -8.06 -9.69 7.31
N LEU A 155 -6.96 -10.01 6.64
CA LEU A 155 -6.67 -9.43 5.33
C LEU A 155 -7.73 -9.94 4.34
N ALA A 156 -8.43 -9.04 3.68
CA ALA A 156 -9.40 -9.35 2.65
C ALA A 156 -8.86 -8.89 1.29
N VAL A 157 -8.88 -9.78 0.30
CA VAL A 157 -8.41 -9.50 -1.06
C VAL A 157 -9.48 -9.88 -2.08
N PHE A 158 -9.71 -9.02 -3.07
CA PHE A 158 -10.68 -9.26 -4.13
C PHE A 158 -9.98 -9.72 -5.41
N ASP A 159 -10.36 -10.90 -5.90
CA ASP A 159 -9.76 -11.52 -7.09
C ASP A 159 -10.38 -11.06 -8.42
N GLY A 160 -11.42 -10.21 -8.36
CA GLY A 160 -12.22 -9.80 -9.51
C GLY A 160 -13.60 -10.46 -9.57
N THR A 161 -13.80 -11.52 -8.79
CA THR A 161 -15.09 -12.24 -8.63
C THR A 161 -15.46 -12.38 -7.16
N ASN A 162 -14.54 -12.87 -6.33
CA ASN A 162 -14.77 -13.19 -4.92
C ASN A 162 -13.79 -12.46 -3.99
N TRP A 163 -14.24 -12.30 -2.75
CA TRP A 163 -13.38 -11.88 -1.64
C TRP A 163 -12.76 -13.11 -0.97
N ASN A 164 -11.44 -13.10 -0.82
CA ASN A 164 -10.64 -14.12 -0.18
C ASN A 164 -10.10 -13.56 1.15
N TYR A 165 -10.13 -14.35 2.22
CA TYR A 165 -9.87 -13.88 3.59
C TYR A 165 -8.72 -14.67 4.24
N TRP A 166 -7.71 -13.94 4.74
CA TRP A 166 -6.48 -14.50 5.33
C TRP A 166 -6.34 -14.13 6.81
N LYS A 167 -6.16 -15.16 7.64
CA LYS A 167 -5.87 -15.08 9.08
C LYS A 167 -4.39 -15.31 9.35
#